data_AF-A0A2W4PSU4-F1
#
_entry.id   AF-A0A2W4PSU4-F1
#
_cell.length_a   1.000
_cell.length_b   1.000
_cell.length_c   1.000
_cell.angle_alpha   90.00
_cell.angle_beta   90.00
_cell.angle_gamma   90.00
#
_symmetry.space_group_name_H-M   'P 1'
#
loop_
_entity.id
_entity.type
_entity.pdbx_description
1 polymer ?
#
loop_
_entity_poly.entity_id
_entity_poly.type
_entity_poly.pdbx_seq_one_letter_code
_entity_poly.pdbx_strand_id
1 'polypeptide(L)' 'FHIPSVPPPVVANEAVELAKAYSTADSGRFVNGILGSVIKERAAQAASSPPAPGAGG' A
#
# COMPACT_ATOMS: atom_id res chain seq x y z
N PHE A 1 0.33 11.78 2.81
CA PHE A 1 0.00 12.10 1.40
C PHE A 1 -0.21 10.80 0.64
N HIS A 2 -1.34 10.64 -0.05
CA HIS A 2 -1.59 9.53 -0.98
C HIS A 2 -1.57 10.12 -2.39
N ILE A 3 -0.75 9.56 -3.29
CA ILE A 3 -0.65 10.00 -4.69
C ILE A 3 -1.36 8.96 -5.54
N PRO A 4 -2.58 9.24 -6.04
CA PRO A 4 -3.42 8.23 -6.71
C PRO A 4 -2.81 7.67 -7.99
N SER A 5 -1.88 8.39 -8.62
CA SER A 5 -1.25 8.00 -9.88
C SER A 5 -0.10 7.01 -9.72
N VAL A 6 0.32 6.70 -8.50
CA VAL A 6 1.44 5.78 -8.25
C VAL A 6 0.89 4.45 -7.72
N PRO A 7 1.20 3.31 -8.36
CA PRO A 7 0.74 2.02 -7.90
C PRO A 7 1.18 1.72 -6.45
N PRO A 8 0.31 1.15 -5.61
CA PRO A 8 0.65 0.81 -4.22
C PRO A 8 1.93 -0.02 -4.04
N PRO A 9 2.26 -1.01 -4.91
CA PRO A 9 3.51 -1.75 -4.82
C PRO A 9 4.76 -0.88 -4.99
N VAL A 10 4.68 0.14 -5.85
CA VAL A 10 5.78 1.08 -6.09
C VAL A 10 6.03 1.92 -4.84
N VAL A 11 4.97 2.49 -4.27
CA VAL A 11 5.07 3.27 -3.01
C VAL A 11 5.64 2.42 -1.87
N ALA A 12 5.24 1.13 -1.80
CA ALA A 12 5.74 0.22 -0.79
C ALA A 12 7.24 -0.08 -0.95
N ASN A 13 7.71 -0.29 -2.18
CA ASN A 13 9.13 -0.50 -2.47
C ASN A 13 9.98 0.71 -2.04
N GLU A 14 9.57 1.93 -2.43
CA GLU A 14 10.29 3.15 -2.06
C GLU A 14 10.33 3.37 -0.54
N ALA A 15 9.23 3.09 0.16
CA ALA A 15 9.19 3.18 1.62
C ALA A 15 10.16 2.19 2.29
N VAL A 16 10.31 0.98 1.73
CA VAL A 16 11.27 -0.03 2.23
C VAL A 16 12.71 0.41 1.97
N GLU A 17 13.02 0.95 0.79
CA GLU A 17 14.37 1.45 0.47
C GLU A 17 14.75 2.64 1.35
N LEU A 18 13.84 3.58 1.61
CA LEU A 18 14.05 4.68 2.56
C LEU A 18 14.28 4.15 3.99
N ALA A 19 13.53 3.14 4.42
CA ALA A 19 13.71 2.54 5.74
C ALA A 19 15.09 1.87 5.89
N LYS A 20 15.59 1.22 4.84
CA LYS A 20 16.95 0.65 4.83
C LYS A 20 18.02 1.74 4.86
N ALA A 21 17.81 2.84 4.15
CA ALA A 21 18.81 3.91 4.02
C ALA A 21 18.95 4.77 5.28
N TYR A 22 17.86 4.99 6.02
CA TYR A 22 17.80 6.01 7.07
C TYR A 22 17.44 5.48 8.47
N SER A 23 17.33 4.17 8.65
CA SER A 23 16.93 3.56 9.93
C SER A 23 17.88 2.44 10.35
N THR A 24 17.40 1.49 11.14
CA THR A 24 18.20 0.33 11.60
C THR A 24 18.13 -0.81 10.60
N ALA A 25 19.03 -1.80 10.76
CA ALA A 25 19.11 -2.97 9.88
C ALA A 25 17.79 -3.76 9.78
N ASP A 26 16.95 -3.72 10.83
CA ASP A 26 15.67 -4.44 10.87
C ASP A 26 14.51 -3.69 10.23
N SER A 27 14.65 -2.38 10.01
CA SER A 27 13.55 -1.51 9.60
C SER A 27 12.99 -1.86 8.22
N GLY A 28 13.83 -2.31 7.28
CA GLY A 28 13.36 -2.72 5.95
C GLY A 28 12.36 -3.88 6.01
N ARG A 29 12.66 -4.92 6.81
CA ARG A 29 11.75 -6.07 7.01
C ARG A 29 10.48 -5.65 7.75
N PHE A 30 10.64 -4.81 8.77
CA PHE A 30 9.53 -4.34 9.60
C PHE A 30 8.51 -3.54 8.78
N VAL A 31 8.98 -2.56 8.00
CA VAL A 31 8.14 -1.75 7.12
C VAL A 31 7.47 -2.61 6.05
N ASN A 32 8.22 -3.54 5.43
CA ASN A 32 7.64 -4.44 4.44
C ASN A 32 6.50 -5.29 5.00
N GLY A 33 6.63 -5.79 6.24
CA GLY A 33 5.56 -6.55 6.92
C GLY A 33 4.30 -5.72 7.17
N ILE A 34 4.46 -4.47 7.63
CA ILE A 34 3.33 -3.55 7.87
C ILE A 34 2.63 -3.21 6.56
N LEU A 35 3.38 -2.75 5.55
CA LEU A 35 2.80 -2.31 4.27
C LEU A 35 2.13 -3.46 3.53
N GLY A 36 2.70 -4.67 3.59
CA GLY A 36 2.07 -5.88 3.05
C GLY A 36 0.70 -6.17 3.68
N SER A 37 0.57 -5.98 4.99
CA SER A 37 -0.69 -6.18 5.71
C SER A 37 -1.73 -5.12 5.33
N VAL A 38 -1.32 -3.85 5.31
CA VAL A 38 -2.20 -2.72 4.96
C VAL A 38 -2.70 -2.83 3.53
N ILE A 39 -1.85 -3.18 2.56
CA ILE A 39 -2.25 -3.34 1.16
C ILE A 39 -3.30 -4.44 1.01
N LYS A 40 -3.12 -5.59 1.67
CA LYS A 40 -4.10 -6.68 1.66
C LYS A 40 -5.43 -6.26 2.25
N GLU A 41 -5.42 -5.57 3.38
CA GLU A 41 -6.64 -5.08 4.03
C GLU A 41 -7.40 -4.10 3.14
N ARG A 42 -6.69 -3.14 2.51
CA ARG A 42 -7.31 -2.17 1.59
C ARG A 42 -7.87 -2.82 0.34
N ALA A 43 -7.18 -3.81 -0.22
CA ALA A 43 -7.68 -4.58 -1.35
C ALA A 43 -8.98 -5.34 -0.99
N ALA A 44 -9.03 -5.93 0.21
CA ALA A 44 -10.24 -6.59 0.71
C ALA A 44 -11.41 -5.61 0.90
N GLN A 45 -11.16 -4.42 1.47
CA GLN A 45 -12.18 -3.36 1.63
C GLN A 45 -12.74 -2.87 0.28
N ALA A 46 -11.87 -2.72 -0.72
CA ALA A 46 -12.27 -2.33 -2.08
C ALA A 46 -13.14 -3.42 -2.72
N ALA A 47 -12.80 -4.70 -2.53
CA ALA A 47 -13.59 -5.83 -3.04
C ALA A 47 -14.94 -6.01 -2.33
N SER A 48 -15.05 -5.60 -1.06
CA SER A 48 -16.31 -5.69 -0.29
C SER A 48 -17.24 -4.48 -0.48
N SER A 49 -16.79 -3.41 -1.14
CA SER A 49 -17.64 -2.26 -1.43
C SER A 49 -18.50 -2.56 -2.65
N PRO A 50 -19.85 -2.45 -2.57
CA PRO A 50 -20.69 -2.66 -3.74
C PRO A 50 -20.33 -1.65 -4.84
N PRO A 51 -20.37 -2.04 -6.13
CA PRO A 51 -20.15 -1.11 -7.21
C PRO A 51 -21.15 0.04 -7.10
N ALA A 52 -20.66 1.28 -7.27
CA ALA A 52 -21.50 2.46 -7.18
C ALA A 52 -22.70 2.33 -8.14
N PRO A 53 -23.95 2.60 -7.69
CA PRO A 53 -25.10 2.56 -8.58
C PRO A 53 -24.97 3.70 -9.60
N GLY A 54 -24.72 3.39 -10.88
CA GLY A 54 -24.74 4.41 -11.95
C GLY A 54 -23.85 4.20 -13.17
N ALA A 55 -23.05 3.14 -13.27
CA ALA A 55 -22.31 2.83 -14.50
C ALA A 55 -23.18 2.02 -15.47
N GLY A 56 -24.24 2.63 -15.98
CA GLY A 56 -25.17 2.01 -16.92
C GLY A 56 -26.15 3.03 -17.47
N GLY A 57 -25.70 3.79 -18.46
CA GLY A 57 -26.52 4.59 -19.38
C GLY A 57 -26.20 4.18 -20.79
#